data_AF-A0A6C0EC81-F1
#
_entry.id   AF-A0A6C0EC81-F1
#
_cell.length_a   1.000
_cell.length_b   1.000
_cell.length_c   1.000
_cell.angle_alpha   90.00
_cell.angle_beta   90.00
_cell.angle_gamma   90.00
#
_symmetry.space_group_name_H-M   'P 1'
#
loop_
_entity.id
_entity.type
_entity.pdbx_description
1 polymer ?
#
loop_
_entity_poly.entity_id
_entity_poly.type
_entity_poly.pdbx_seq_one_letter_code
_entity_poly.pdbx_strand_id
1 'polypeptide(L)'
;MNHDEYKFQKVKYQLNILISTDNIKIKQFYKKFASHHNGDSGIDLYNDEILVESFSVGTIDFKIKCEMIDIETNEYTSYYLAPRSSIGKTSFQLTNSIGIIDAGYRGNLMAKIRNFNIKNSEILNEGSFFQIIAPDLKPIKINIKNELSSTSRNDGAFGSTNLKQNIEISNVLALPSKITQTICFGNIEDTTDTTKEQKEPIKIDSAFPDKDTYTLFFDGCSKNNPGKSGAGASIINNTANEIWSQSKYIGNATNNKAEYESLLLGLNGAIELNIKKLIVKGDSKLVIKQLSGNYKIKSDNLLEIFNEINEKIKFFDTILFFHINRKDNKRADELANKALININ
;
A
#
# COMPACT_ATOMS: atom_id res chain seq x y z
N MET A 1 -18.63 -53.64 -7.48
CA MET A 1 -17.56 -52.79 -8.05
C MET A 1 -16.66 -52.41 -6.89
N ASN A 2 -15.42 -52.88 -6.91
CA ASN A 2 -14.42 -52.53 -5.91
C ASN A 2 -14.23 -51.01 -5.94
N HIS A 3 -14.30 -50.37 -4.78
CA HIS A 3 -13.82 -49.01 -4.62
C HIS A 3 -12.32 -49.03 -4.93
N ASP A 4 -11.92 -48.42 -6.04
CA ASP A 4 -10.51 -48.19 -6.34
C ASP A 4 -9.90 -47.39 -5.18
N GLU A 5 -9.03 -48.05 -4.40
CA GLU A 5 -8.13 -47.36 -3.48
C GLU A 5 -7.28 -46.40 -4.30
N TYR A 6 -7.48 -45.11 -4.10
CA TYR A 6 -6.60 -44.07 -4.64
C TYR A 6 -5.16 -44.37 -4.21
N LYS A 7 -4.31 -44.80 -5.14
CA LYS A 7 -2.87 -44.94 -4.89
C LYS A 7 -2.25 -43.54 -4.84
N PHE A 8 -2.02 -43.04 -3.64
CA PHE A 8 -1.27 -41.80 -3.44
C PHE A 8 0.17 -41.96 -3.96
N GLN A 9 0.73 -40.89 -4.54
CA GLN A 9 2.12 -40.89 -4.98
C GLN A 9 3.05 -41.15 -3.77
N LYS A 10 4.12 -41.90 -3.98
CA LYS A 10 5.14 -42.09 -2.93
C LYS A 10 5.79 -40.76 -2.59
N VAL A 11 6.10 -40.58 -1.31
CA VAL A 11 6.88 -39.43 -0.84
C VAL A 11 8.24 -39.42 -1.52
N LYS A 12 8.56 -38.30 -2.18
CA LYS A 12 9.82 -38.12 -2.91
C LYS A 12 10.79 -37.19 -2.20
N TYR A 13 10.28 -36.15 -1.52
CA TYR A 13 11.15 -35.15 -0.90
C TYR A 13 11.05 -35.16 0.61
N GLN A 14 12.16 -34.80 1.26
CA GLN A 14 12.20 -34.45 2.67
C GLN A 14 12.51 -32.97 2.81
N LEU A 15 11.65 -32.24 3.52
CA LEU A 15 11.86 -30.85 3.91
C LEU A 15 12.36 -30.82 5.36
N ASN A 16 13.63 -30.46 5.54
CA ASN A 16 14.19 -30.20 6.86
C ASN A 16 13.91 -28.74 7.24
N ILE A 17 13.33 -28.52 8.41
CA ILE A 17 12.96 -27.18 8.92
C ILE A 17 13.71 -26.92 10.23
N LEU A 18 14.44 -25.81 10.27
CA LEU A 18 15.01 -25.23 11.48
C LEU A 18 14.17 -24.03 11.90
N ILE A 19 13.65 -24.05 13.13
CA ILE A 19 12.83 -22.96 13.67
C ILE A 19 13.77 -21.93 14.31
N SER A 20 13.83 -20.73 13.74
CA SER A 20 14.78 -19.65 14.09
C SER A 20 14.23 -18.63 15.10
N THR A 21 13.21 -19.00 15.86
CA THR A 21 12.52 -18.13 16.82
C THR A 21 12.16 -18.88 18.09
N ASP A 22 12.04 -18.15 19.20
CA ASP A 22 11.52 -18.65 20.46
C ASP A 22 10.01 -18.54 20.62
N ASN A 23 9.30 -18.01 19.62
CA ASN A 23 7.84 -17.95 19.61
C ASN A 23 7.24 -19.37 19.74
N ILE A 24 6.58 -19.61 20.87
CA ILE A 24 5.99 -20.91 21.23
C ILE A 24 4.90 -21.33 20.25
N LYS A 25 4.08 -20.39 19.76
CA LYS A 25 3.01 -20.70 18.79
C LYS A 25 3.60 -21.26 17.50
N ILE A 26 4.66 -20.63 16.98
CA ILE A 26 5.35 -21.07 15.77
C ILE A 26 5.99 -22.46 16.00
N LYS A 27 6.68 -22.65 17.13
CA LYS A 27 7.25 -23.96 17.50
C LYS A 27 6.18 -25.06 17.56
N GLN A 28 5.03 -24.77 18.18
CA GLN A 28 3.93 -25.72 18.29
C GLN A 28 3.27 -26.01 16.94
N PHE A 29 3.07 -24.99 16.11
CA PHE A 29 2.53 -25.12 14.75
C PHE A 29 3.33 -26.14 13.94
N TYR A 30 4.65 -25.92 13.77
CA TYR A 30 5.47 -26.80 12.94
C TYR A 30 5.66 -28.19 13.55
N LYS A 31 5.75 -28.32 14.88
CA LYS A 31 5.81 -29.63 15.55
C LYS A 31 4.53 -30.45 15.33
N LYS A 32 3.36 -29.81 15.40
CA LYS A 32 2.07 -30.47 15.14
C LYS A 32 1.87 -30.76 13.65
N PHE A 33 2.28 -29.85 12.79
CA PHE A 33 2.10 -29.99 11.35
C PHE A 33 2.91 -31.19 10.81
N ALA A 34 4.16 -31.32 11.23
CA ALA A 34 5.06 -32.41 10.83
C ALA A 34 4.55 -33.82 11.18
N SER A 35 3.68 -33.97 12.19
CA SER A 35 3.12 -35.26 12.58
C SER A 35 1.83 -35.64 11.86
N HIS A 36 1.13 -34.69 11.20
CA HIS A 36 -0.21 -34.92 10.66
C HIS A 36 -0.33 -34.78 9.14
N HIS A 37 0.64 -34.16 8.45
CA HIS A 37 0.52 -33.78 7.03
C HIS A 37 1.65 -34.35 6.16
N ASN A 38 2.16 -35.54 6.51
CA ASN A 38 3.13 -36.23 5.65
C ASN A 38 2.40 -36.80 4.43
N GLY A 39 2.79 -36.37 3.23
CA GLY A 39 2.14 -36.83 2.00
C GLY A 39 1.54 -35.70 1.16
N ASP A 40 1.46 -34.49 1.69
CA ASP A 40 0.89 -33.36 0.95
C ASP A 40 1.90 -32.77 -0.04
N SER A 41 1.39 -32.30 -1.18
CA SER A 41 2.17 -31.56 -2.18
C SER A 41 2.54 -30.15 -1.70
N GLY A 42 1.79 -29.60 -0.72
CA GLY A 42 1.95 -28.26 -0.18
C GLY A 42 2.05 -28.29 1.34
N ILE A 43 3.08 -27.62 1.88
CA ILE A 43 3.32 -27.49 3.32
C ILE A 43 2.98 -26.07 3.74
N ASP A 44 1.96 -25.92 4.57
CA ASP A 44 1.51 -24.62 5.08
C ASP A 44 2.62 -23.92 5.89
N LEU A 45 2.75 -22.62 5.66
CA LEU A 45 3.65 -21.75 6.42
C LEU A 45 2.83 -20.86 7.34
N TYR A 46 3.23 -20.83 8.61
CA TYR A 46 2.62 -19.95 9.60
C TYR A 46 3.30 -18.58 9.60
N ASN A 47 2.51 -17.51 9.53
CA ASN A 47 2.94 -16.14 9.74
C ASN A 47 2.32 -15.55 11.00
N ASP A 48 3.07 -14.68 11.66
CA ASP A 48 2.53 -13.74 12.65
C ASP A 48 1.71 -12.65 11.94
N GLU A 49 0.94 -11.91 12.72
CA GLU A 49 0.21 -10.74 12.25
C GLU A 49 1.18 -9.69 11.67
N ILE A 50 0.82 -9.10 10.53
CA ILE A 50 1.57 -8.03 9.90
C ILE A 50 0.65 -6.91 9.41
N LEU A 51 0.91 -5.69 9.88
CA LEU A 51 0.36 -4.48 9.29
C LEU A 51 1.14 -4.12 8.03
N VAL A 52 0.45 -3.93 6.92
CA VAL A 52 1.04 -3.46 5.67
C VAL A 52 0.31 -2.21 5.22
N GLU A 53 1.09 -1.17 4.97
CA GLU A 53 0.57 0.11 4.49
C GLU A 53 -0.16 -0.04 3.16
N SER A 54 -1.11 0.86 2.94
CA SER A 54 -1.90 0.90 1.71
C SER A 54 -1.00 0.92 0.48
N PHE A 55 -1.36 0.08 -0.51
CA PHE A 55 -0.65 -0.08 -1.78
C PHE A 55 0.87 -0.38 -1.68
N SER A 56 1.35 -0.76 -0.49
CA SER A 56 2.77 -0.92 -0.18
C SER A 56 3.17 -2.40 -0.09
N VAL A 57 4.47 -2.65 0.04
CA VAL A 57 5.03 -4.01 0.15
C VAL A 57 5.47 -4.28 1.59
N GLY A 58 4.80 -5.23 2.23
CA GLY A 58 5.20 -5.81 3.51
C GLY A 58 6.16 -6.98 3.34
N THR A 59 6.85 -7.34 4.43
CA THR A 59 7.71 -8.52 4.46
C THR A 59 7.28 -9.43 5.60
N ILE A 60 6.79 -10.62 5.25
CA ILE A 60 6.62 -11.70 6.20
C ILE A 60 7.96 -12.42 6.34
N ASP A 61 8.43 -12.54 7.57
CA ASP A 61 9.49 -13.46 7.94
C ASP A 61 8.84 -14.64 8.67
N PHE A 62 8.85 -15.83 8.06
CA PHE A 62 8.22 -17.03 8.61
C PHE A 62 9.00 -17.61 9.81
N LYS A 63 10.15 -17.04 10.14
CA LYS A 63 11.02 -17.45 11.25
C LYS A 63 11.46 -18.90 11.17
N ILE A 64 11.56 -19.44 9.96
CA ILE A 64 12.12 -20.76 9.70
C ILE A 64 13.19 -20.68 8.63
N LYS A 65 14.16 -21.58 8.72
CA LYS A 65 15.13 -21.88 7.67
C LYS A 65 14.81 -23.28 7.16
N CYS A 66 14.97 -23.53 5.87
CA CYS A 66 14.68 -24.84 5.31
C CYS A 66 15.75 -25.30 4.32
N GLU A 67 15.81 -26.61 4.13
CA GLU A 67 16.48 -27.28 3.02
C GLU A 67 15.61 -28.44 2.56
N MET A 68 15.56 -28.70 1.26
CA MET A 68 14.81 -29.82 0.70
C MET A 68 15.76 -30.81 0.04
N ILE A 69 15.52 -32.10 0.29
CA ILE A 69 16.33 -33.21 -0.20
C ILE A 69 15.43 -34.15 -1.00
N ASP A 70 15.86 -34.54 -2.19
CA ASP A 70 15.27 -35.67 -2.90
C ASP A 70 15.73 -36.96 -2.21
N ILE A 71 14.78 -37.76 -1.72
CA ILE A 71 15.07 -38.94 -0.91
C ILE A 71 15.74 -40.04 -1.74
N GLU A 72 15.43 -40.13 -3.03
CA GLU A 72 15.98 -41.17 -3.90
C GLU A 72 17.42 -40.88 -4.31
N THR A 73 17.72 -39.63 -4.66
CA THR A 73 19.08 -39.23 -5.07
C THR A 73 19.96 -38.76 -3.92
N ASN A 74 19.35 -38.42 -2.77
CA ASN A 74 20.00 -37.78 -1.63
C ASN A 74 20.65 -36.43 -1.97
N GLU A 75 20.09 -35.71 -2.95
CA GLU A 75 20.58 -34.40 -3.39
C GLU A 75 19.70 -33.26 -2.87
N TYR A 76 20.32 -32.13 -2.55
CA TYR A 76 19.59 -30.90 -2.23
C TYR A 76 18.93 -30.35 -3.49
N THR A 77 17.66 -29.95 -3.36
CA THR A 77 16.88 -29.45 -4.48
C THR A 77 16.17 -28.15 -4.12
N SER A 78 15.95 -27.32 -5.14
CA SER A 78 15.20 -26.07 -5.02
C SER A 78 13.71 -26.39 -4.78
N TYR A 79 12.96 -25.44 -4.24
CA TYR A 79 11.51 -25.55 -4.04
C TYR A 79 10.83 -24.22 -4.30
N TYR A 80 9.50 -24.22 -4.29
CA TYR A 80 8.75 -22.99 -4.42
C TYR A 80 8.05 -22.58 -3.13
N LEU A 81 7.94 -21.27 -2.93
CA LEU A 81 7.03 -20.61 -2.00
C LEU A 81 5.83 -20.10 -2.80
N ALA A 82 4.64 -20.60 -2.51
CA ALA A 82 3.43 -20.28 -3.23
C ALA A 82 2.35 -19.70 -2.30
N PRO A 83 1.45 -18.83 -2.82
CA PRO A 83 0.24 -18.47 -2.10
C PRO A 83 -0.67 -19.69 -1.90
N ARG A 84 -1.42 -19.68 -0.80
CA ARG A 84 -2.58 -20.56 -0.61
C ARG A 84 -3.84 -19.90 -1.15
N SER A 85 -4.85 -20.68 -1.50
CA SER A 85 -6.14 -20.13 -1.96
C SER A 85 -6.81 -19.19 -0.94
N SER A 86 -6.54 -19.37 0.35
CA SER A 86 -7.03 -18.50 1.42
C SER A 86 -6.55 -17.05 1.30
N ILE A 87 -5.36 -16.79 0.72
CA ILE A 87 -4.88 -15.41 0.50
C ILE A 87 -5.82 -14.65 -0.43
N GLY A 88 -6.52 -15.34 -1.35
CA GLY A 88 -7.46 -14.72 -2.28
C GLY A 88 -8.71 -14.14 -1.62
N LYS A 89 -8.92 -14.39 -0.32
CA LYS A 89 -9.97 -13.76 0.50
C LYS A 89 -9.49 -12.44 1.14
N THR A 90 -8.25 -12.07 0.91
CA THR A 90 -7.61 -10.86 1.47
C THR A 90 -7.24 -9.90 0.34
N SER A 91 -6.83 -8.68 0.68
CA SER A 91 -6.27 -7.73 -0.28
C SER A 91 -4.80 -8.02 -0.64
N PHE A 92 -4.20 -9.07 -0.07
CA PHE A 92 -2.76 -9.32 -0.17
C PHE A 92 -2.39 -10.25 -1.33
N GLN A 93 -1.24 -9.98 -1.96
CA GLN A 93 -0.66 -10.87 -2.96
C GLN A 93 0.85 -11.00 -2.79
N LEU A 94 1.39 -12.19 -3.11
CA LEU A 94 2.83 -12.39 -3.23
C LEU A 94 3.39 -11.57 -4.41
N THR A 95 4.35 -10.69 -4.16
CA THR A 95 4.80 -9.71 -5.17
C THR A 95 5.55 -10.35 -6.35
N ASN A 96 6.24 -11.45 -6.11
CA ASN A 96 6.99 -12.20 -7.11
C ASN A 96 6.20 -13.37 -7.69
N SER A 97 4.88 -13.42 -7.47
CA SER A 97 3.94 -14.47 -7.90
C SER A 97 4.19 -15.84 -7.28
N ILE A 98 5.39 -16.39 -7.47
CA ILE A 98 5.91 -17.62 -6.88
C ILE A 98 7.35 -17.36 -6.46
N GLY A 99 7.69 -17.66 -5.20
CA GLY A 99 9.07 -17.58 -4.72
C GLY A 99 9.86 -18.79 -5.16
N ILE A 100 10.92 -18.60 -5.92
CA ILE A 100 11.89 -19.66 -6.23
C ILE A 100 12.93 -19.66 -5.11
N ILE A 101 13.02 -20.78 -4.39
CA ILE A 101 13.98 -20.95 -3.31
C ILE A 101 15.04 -21.94 -3.76
N ASP A 102 16.23 -21.42 -3.98
CA ASP A 102 17.34 -22.23 -4.47
C ASP A 102 17.81 -23.25 -3.43
N ALA A 103 18.23 -24.43 -3.89
CA ALA A 103 18.70 -25.55 -3.05
C ALA A 103 19.74 -25.14 -1.98
N GLY A 104 20.57 -24.15 -2.29
CA GLY A 104 21.62 -23.64 -1.40
C GLY A 104 21.18 -22.56 -0.41
N TYR A 105 19.96 -22.05 -0.47
CA TYR A 105 19.50 -20.99 0.44
C TYR A 105 19.34 -21.52 1.87
N ARG A 106 19.89 -20.80 2.86
CA ARG A 106 19.83 -21.16 4.30
C ARG A 106 19.38 -19.99 5.20
N GLY A 107 18.99 -18.87 4.60
CA GLY A 107 18.38 -17.75 5.32
C GLY A 107 16.94 -18.05 5.76
N ASN A 108 16.35 -17.13 6.52
CA ASN A 108 14.95 -17.25 6.88
C ASN A 108 14.07 -17.20 5.63
N LEU A 109 13.08 -18.08 5.56
CA LEU A 109 12.10 -18.01 4.50
C LEU A 109 11.24 -16.76 4.69
N MET A 110 11.05 -16.02 3.60
CA MET A 110 10.36 -14.74 3.63
C MET A 110 9.41 -14.61 2.44
N ALA A 111 8.28 -13.92 2.65
CA ALA A 111 7.37 -13.53 1.58
C ALA A 111 7.29 -12.00 1.50
N LYS A 112 7.43 -11.45 0.30
CA LYS A 112 7.11 -10.04 0.02
C LYS A 112 5.65 -9.96 -0.42
N ILE A 113 4.82 -9.28 0.35
CA ILE A 113 3.39 -9.18 0.10
C ILE A 113 3.02 -7.75 -0.25
N ARG A 114 2.20 -7.55 -1.28
CA ARG A 114 1.61 -6.25 -1.58
C ARG A 114 0.20 -6.21 -1.01
N ASN A 115 -0.10 -5.14 -0.28
CA ASN A 115 -1.47 -4.77 0.05
C ASN A 115 -2.08 -4.10 -1.20
N PHE A 116 -3.10 -4.69 -1.82
CA PHE A 116 -3.82 -4.06 -2.94
C PHE A 116 -4.94 -3.13 -2.49
N ASN A 117 -5.23 -3.04 -1.20
CA ASN A 117 -6.11 -2.00 -0.69
C ASN A 117 -5.41 -0.64 -0.81
N ILE A 118 -5.89 0.17 -1.77
CA ILE A 118 -5.42 1.53 -2.06
C ILE A 118 -5.94 2.56 -1.03
N LYS A 119 -6.92 2.16 -0.22
CA LYS A 119 -7.58 3.05 0.76
C LYS A 119 -7.13 2.83 2.18
N ASN A 120 -6.67 1.63 2.54
CA ASN A 120 -6.37 1.33 3.93
C ASN A 120 -5.08 0.52 4.04
N SER A 121 -4.27 0.88 5.03
CA SER A 121 -3.35 -0.08 5.63
C SER A 121 -4.18 -1.23 6.20
N GLU A 122 -3.80 -2.45 5.87
CA GLU A 122 -4.51 -3.65 6.31
C GLU A 122 -3.59 -4.52 7.13
N ILE A 123 -4.20 -5.22 8.07
CA ILE A 123 -3.53 -6.25 8.86
C ILE A 123 -3.81 -7.58 8.18
N LEU A 124 -2.76 -8.27 7.75
CA LEU A 124 -2.84 -9.69 7.51
C LEU A 124 -2.69 -10.39 8.86
N ASN A 125 -3.80 -10.96 9.35
CA ASN A 125 -3.84 -11.65 10.64
C ASN A 125 -2.84 -12.81 10.70
N GLU A 126 -2.53 -13.28 11.91
CA GLU A 126 -1.77 -14.51 12.10
C GLU A 126 -2.50 -15.71 11.45
N GLY A 127 -1.74 -16.61 10.81
CA GLY A 127 -2.35 -17.75 10.13
C GLY A 127 -1.44 -18.40 9.09
N SER A 128 -2.06 -19.14 8.16
CA SER A 128 -1.35 -19.83 7.08
C SER A 128 -1.89 -19.41 5.73
N PHE A 129 -1.22 -18.46 5.07
CA PHE A 129 -1.61 -17.94 3.75
C PHE A 129 -0.63 -18.30 2.63
N PHE A 130 0.51 -18.88 2.98
CA PHE A 130 1.53 -19.32 2.04
C PHE A 130 1.91 -20.77 2.32
N GLN A 131 2.54 -21.41 1.36
CA GLN A 131 2.93 -22.81 1.42
C GLN A 131 4.24 -23.06 0.67
N ILE A 132 5.01 -24.06 1.11
CA ILE A 132 6.12 -24.63 0.34
C ILE A 132 5.56 -25.73 -0.56
N ILE A 133 5.99 -25.77 -1.82
CA ILE A 133 5.66 -26.84 -2.75
C ILE A 133 6.93 -27.42 -3.39
N ALA A 134 6.89 -28.72 -3.67
CA ALA A 134 7.97 -29.43 -4.37
C ALA A 134 8.02 -29.04 -5.86
N PRO A 135 9.14 -29.26 -6.56
CA PRO A 135 9.34 -28.79 -7.94
C PRO A 135 8.42 -29.47 -8.94
N ASP A 136 8.10 -30.74 -8.68
CA ASP A 136 7.20 -31.59 -9.47
C ASP A 136 5.90 -31.91 -8.70
N LEU A 137 5.57 -31.12 -7.67
CA LEU A 137 4.38 -31.26 -6.81
C LEU A 137 4.24 -32.62 -6.11
N LYS A 138 5.28 -33.45 -6.11
CA LYS A 138 5.22 -34.74 -5.40
C LYS A 138 5.19 -34.54 -3.88
N PRO A 139 4.63 -35.50 -3.15
CA PRO A 139 4.52 -35.44 -1.70
C PRO A 139 5.84 -35.19 -0.97
N ILE A 140 5.74 -34.40 0.11
CA ILE A 140 6.84 -33.99 0.96
C ILE A 140 6.69 -34.62 2.36
N LYS A 141 7.80 -35.13 2.91
CA LYS A 141 7.94 -35.48 4.33
C LYS A 141 8.61 -34.34 5.07
N ILE A 142 8.11 -34.00 6.25
CA ILE A 142 8.67 -32.92 7.06
C ILE A 142 9.58 -33.49 8.16
N ASN A 143 10.69 -32.80 8.43
CA ASN A 143 11.60 -33.14 9.50
C ASN A 143 12.05 -31.88 10.24
N ILE A 144 11.79 -31.80 11.54
CA ILE A 144 12.23 -30.66 12.36
C ILE A 144 13.66 -30.92 12.83
N LYS A 145 14.56 -29.97 12.58
CA LYS A 145 15.99 -30.06 12.91
C LYS A 145 16.42 -28.95 13.87
N ASN A 146 17.50 -29.20 14.60
CA ASN A 146 18.18 -28.19 15.44
C ASN A 146 19.27 -27.43 14.66
N GLU A 147 19.72 -27.98 13.53
CA GLU A 147 20.70 -27.38 12.63
C GLU A 147 20.45 -27.82 11.18
N LEU A 148 20.86 -26.99 10.20
CA LEU A 148 20.82 -27.30 8.77
C LEU A 148 22.23 -27.43 8.22
N SER A 149 22.36 -28.02 7.03
CA SER A 149 23.65 -28.08 6.34
C SER A 149 24.19 -26.68 5.98
N SER A 150 25.51 -26.53 5.99
CA SER A 150 26.19 -25.32 5.53
C SER A 150 26.27 -25.27 4.01
N THR A 151 26.13 -24.08 3.42
CA THR A 151 26.26 -23.87 1.97
C THR A 151 27.10 -22.61 1.68
N SER A 152 27.62 -22.50 0.46
CA SER A 152 28.40 -21.32 0.01
C SER A 152 27.54 -20.07 -0.24
N ARG A 153 26.21 -20.20 -0.19
CA ARG A 153 25.27 -19.10 -0.41
C ARG A 153 24.83 -18.55 0.95
N ASN A 154 25.24 -17.30 1.23
CA ASN A 154 24.93 -16.58 2.48
C ASN A 154 23.41 -16.47 2.75
N ASP A 155 23.04 -16.12 3.99
CA ASP A 155 21.67 -15.88 4.48
C ASP A 155 20.90 -14.71 3.80
N GLY A 156 21.49 -14.07 2.78
CA GLY A 156 20.88 -12.93 2.10
C GLY A 156 19.81 -13.35 1.09
N ALA A 157 18.55 -13.03 1.35
CA ALA A 157 17.46 -13.08 0.39
C ALA A 157 17.18 -11.69 -0.24
N PHE A 158 16.48 -11.68 -1.38
CA PHE A 158 16.05 -10.49 -2.13
C PHE A 158 17.19 -9.54 -2.55
N GLY A 159 17.98 -9.93 -3.57
CA GLY A 159 18.94 -9.04 -4.22
C GLY A 159 20.34 -9.00 -3.59
N SER A 160 20.70 -10.01 -2.79
CA SER A 160 22.07 -10.25 -2.32
C SER A 160 23.07 -10.52 -3.45
N THR A 161 22.59 -10.85 -4.65
CA THR A 161 23.37 -10.89 -5.90
C THR A 161 23.28 -9.52 -6.57
N ASN A 162 24.32 -8.70 -6.39
CA ASN A 162 24.54 -7.36 -6.92
C ASN A 162 23.69 -6.94 -8.15
N LEU A 163 22.61 -6.21 -7.90
CA LEU A 163 22.07 -5.18 -8.80
C LEU A 163 21.64 -3.99 -7.93
N LYS A 164 22.61 -3.12 -7.60
CA LYS A 164 22.28 -1.75 -7.18
C LYS A 164 21.75 -1.02 -8.42
N GLN A 165 20.44 -1.05 -8.62
CA GLN A 165 19.82 -0.01 -9.44
C GLN A 165 19.93 1.29 -8.65
N ASN A 166 20.91 2.11 -9.04
CA ASN A 166 21.03 3.49 -8.59
C ASN A 166 19.84 4.28 -9.13
N ILE A 167 18.74 4.26 -8.39
CA ILE A 167 17.77 5.33 -8.41
C ILE A 167 18.25 6.29 -7.33
N GLU A 168 18.78 7.45 -7.71
CA GLU A 168 19.04 8.53 -6.75
C GLU A 168 17.70 8.99 -6.17
N ILE A 169 17.37 8.43 -5.01
CA ILE A 169 16.32 8.90 -4.12
C ILE A 169 16.93 10.04 -3.33
N SER A 170 16.90 11.24 -3.88
CA SER A 170 17.26 12.46 -3.13
C SER A 170 16.18 12.72 -2.08
N ASN A 171 16.52 12.46 -0.81
CA ASN A 171 15.87 12.88 0.43
C ASN A 171 14.41 12.44 0.63
N VAL A 172 14.21 11.15 0.92
CA VAL A 172 13.05 10.72 1.73
C VAL A 172 13.45 10.90 3.20
N LEU A 173 12.99 11.99 3.80
CA LEU A 173 13.02 12.16 5.25
C LEU A 173 12.16 11.06 5.87
N ALA A 174 12.79 10.16 6.64
CA ALA A 174 12.09 9.22 7.48
C ALA A 174 11.18 10.00 8.44
N LEU A 175 9.86 9.83 8.29
CA LEU A 175 8.88 10.31 9.25
C LEU A 175 9.03 9.50 10.55
N PRO A 176 9.10 10.15 11.73
CA PRO A 176 9.23 9.44 12.98
C PRO A 176 7.98 8.62 13.30
N SER A 177 8.22 7.46 13.87
CA SER A 177 7.25 6.50 14.41
C SER A 177 6.29 7.15 15.42
N LYS A 178 5.07 7.51 14.96
CA LYS A 178 3.78 7.65 15.70
C LYS A 178 2.86 8.70 15.03
N ILE A 179 2.51 8.53 13.76
CA ILE A 179 1.41 9.28 13.13
C ILE A 179 0.76 8.35 12.09
N THR A 180 -0.46 7.89 12.33
CA THR A 180 -1.24 7.10 11.35
C THR A 180 -1.83 8.04 10.31
N GLN A 181 -0.97 8.65 9.48
CA GLN A 181 -1.39 9.52 8.38
C GLN A 181 -1.84 8.66 7.20
N THR A 182 -3.14 8.32 7.16
CA THR A 182 -3.75 7.66 6.01
C THR A 182 -3.96 8.70 4.91
N ILE A 183 -3.02 8.80 3.97
CA ILE A 183 -3.15 9.62 2.75
C ILE A 183 -3.66 8.72 1.63
N CYS A 184 -4.98 8.76 1.35
CA CYS A 184 -5.57 7.98 0.26
C CYS A 184 -5.88 8.84 -0.94
N PHE A 185 -5.53 8.32 -2.11
CA PHE A 185 -5.72 8.99 -3.39
C PHE A 185 -6.74 8.21 -4.22
N GLY A 186 -7.81 8.87 -4.63
CA GLY A 186 -8.79 8.32 -5.57
C GLY A 186 -8.88 9.15 -6.85
N ASN A 187 -8.95 8.46 -8.00
CA ASN A 187 -9.36 9.04 -9.26
C ASN A 187 -10.87 8.82 -9.43
N ILE A 188 -11.63 9.90 -9.64
CA ILE A 188 -12.99 9.83 -10.18
C ILE A 188 -12.83 10.19 -11.66
N GLU A 189 -12.76 9.20 -12.54
CA GLU A 189 -12.83 9.41 -13.99
C GLU A 189 -14.28 9.22 -14.45
N ASP A 190 -14.80 10.27 -15.11
CA ASP A 190 -16.10 10.24 -15.78
C ASP A 190 -16.00 9.38 -17.04
N THR A 191 -16.96 8.46 -17.17
CA THR A 191 -17.14 7.56 -18.30
C THR A 191 -17.58 8.33 -19.55
N THR A 192 -16.72 8.40 -20.56
CA THR A 192 -17.15 8.58 -21.95
C THR A 192 -16.37 7.63 -22.85
N ASP A 193 -16.64 6.34 -22.73
CA ASP A 193 -16.60 5.47 -23.91
C ASP A 193 -17.55 4.28 -23.72
N THR A 194 -18.47 4.16 -24.68
CA THR A 194 -19.53 3.16 -24.72
C THR A 194 -18.95 1.85 -25.22
N THR A 195 -18.75 0.85 -24.35
CA THR A 195 -19.14 -0.56 -24.57
C THR A 195 -18.79 -1.47 -23.39
N LYS A 196 -19.84 -2.13 -22.84
CA LYS A 196 -19.87 -3.44 -22.14
C LYS A 196 -19.08 -3.63 -20.83
N GLU A 197 -19.72 -3.29 -19.71
CA GLU A 197 -20.31 -4.22 -18.72
C GLU A 197 -20.71 -3.40 -17.48
N GLN A 198 -21.98 -3.49 -17.08
CA GLN A 198 -22.57 -2.66 -16.03
C GLN A 198 -21.93 -2.95 -14.66
N LYS A 199 -21.05 -2.05 -14.19
CA LYS A 199 -20.85 -1.83 -12.75
C LYS A 199 -21.75 -0.66 -12.33
N GLU A 200 -22.64 -0.91 -11.38
CA GLU A 200 -23.44 0.14 -10.77
C GLU A 200 -22.55 1.28 -10.24
N PRO A 201 -22.94 2.55 -10.40
CA PRO A 201 -22.19 3.68 -9.88
C PRO A 201 -22.10 3.59 -8.36
N ILE A 202 -20.88 3.69 -7.82
CA ILE A 202 -20.64 3.74 -6.38
C ILE A 202 -21.34 5.00 -5.85
N LYS A 203 -22.46 4.82 -5.13
CA LYS A 203 -23.14 5.87 -4.39
C LYS A 203 -22.18 6.43 -3.33
N ILE A 204 -21.90 7.72 -3.40
CA ILE A 204 -20.94 8.45 -2.55
C ILE A 204 -21.38 8.46 -1.07
N ASP A 205 -22.67 8.24 -0.80
CA ASP A 205 -23.24 8.32 0.54
C ASP A 205 -22.90 7.13 1.46
N SER A 206 -22.34 6.03 0.93
CA SER A 206 -22.01 4.85 1.74
C SER A 206 -20.54 4.76 2.19
N ALA A 207 -19.71 5.75 1.86
CA ALA A 207 -18.28 5.76 2.21
C ALA A 207 -17.93 6.59 3.47
N PHE A 208 -18.89 7.32 4.05
CA PHE A 208 -18.64 8.25 5.17
C PHE A 208 -19.64 8.05 6.31
N PRO A 209 -19.39 7.09 7.22
CA PRO A 209 -20.29 6.82 8.34
C PRO A 209 -20.04 7.72 9.57
N ASP A 210 -18.97 8.52 9.59
CA ASP A 210 -18.57 9.28 10.77
C ASP A 210 -19.08 10.72 10.75
N LYS A 211 -19.70 11.13 11.87
CA LYS A 211 -20.19 12.50 12.14
C LYS A 211 -19.11 13.59 12.07
N ASP A 212 -17.84 13.20 12.13
CA ASP A 212 -16.69 14.10 12.28
C ASP A 212 -15.83 14.21 11.01
N THR A 213 -16.37 13.84 9.84
CA THR A 213 -15.65 13.94 8.56
C THR A 213 -16.03 15.21 7.81
N TYR A 214 -15.02 15.97 7.36
CA TYR A 214 -15.20 17.22 6.62
C TYR A 214 -14.57 17.13 5.23
N THR A 215 -15.12 17.88 4.28
CA THR A 215 -14.56 17.96 2.92
C THR A 215 -14.12 19.39 2.60
N LEU A 216 -12.83 19.56 2.33
CA LEU A 216 -12.21 20.76 1.79
C LEU A 216 -12.21 20.69 0.25
N PHE A 217 -12.67 21.76 -0.39
CA PHE A 217 -12.51 22.05 -1.81
C PHE A 217 -11.53 23.20 -1.99
N PHE A 218 -10.63 23.10 -2.97
CA PHE A 218 -9.70 24.18 -3.31
C PHE A 218 -9.63 24.38 -4.82
N ASP A 219 -9.40 25.61 -5.27
CA ASP A 219 -9.11 25.94 -6.66
C ASP A 219 -8.27 27.23 -6.74
N GLY A 220 -7.41 27.31 -7.74
CA GLY A 220 -6.56 28.46 -8.02
C GLY A 220 -6.78 28.99 -9.43
N CYS A 221 -6.85 30.31 -9.59
CA CYS A 221 -6.99 30.92 -10.91
C CYS A 221 -5.85 31.92 -11.18
N SER A 222 -5.44 32.04 -12.45
CA SER A 222 -4.47 33.04 -12.90
C SER A 222 -4.85 33.59 -14.27
N LYS A 223 -4.98 34.92 -14.38
CA LYS A 223 -5.16 35.59 -15.69
C LYS A 223 -3.81 35.68 -16.40
N ASN A 224 -3.73 35.27 -17.67
CA ASN A 224 -2.53 35.38 -18.53
C ASN A 224 -1.25 34.64 -18.03
N ASN A 225 -1.40 33.61 -17.17
CA ASN A 225 -0.39 32.68 -16.63
C ASN A 225 1.10 32.86 -17.08
N PRO A 226 1.97 33.54 -16.30
CA PRO A 226 1.69 34.17 -15.01
C PRO A 226 0.99 35.53 -15.13
N GLY A 227 0.10 35.84 -14.19
CA GLY A 227 -0.51 37.17 -14.05
C GLY A 227 -1.39 37.23 -12.81
N LYS A 228 -2.35 38.16 -12.73
CA LYS A 228 -3.18 38.34 -11.53
C LYS A 228 -3.86 37.02 -11.14
N SER A 229 -3.61 36.56 -9.92
CA SER A 229 -4.05 35.25 -9.46
C SER A 229 -4.84 35.32 -8.15
N GLY A 230 -5.77 34.38 -8.02
CA GLY A 230 -6.64 34.23 -6.87
C GLY A 230 -6.66 32.79 -6.39
N ALA A 231 -6.80 32.62 -5.08
CA ALA A 231 -6.92 31.34 -4.40
C ALA A 231 -8.29 31.26 -3.72
N GLY A 232 -9.01 30.15 -3.89
CA GLY A 232 -10.32 29.91 -3.30
C GLY A 232 -10.38 28.55 -2.59
N ALA A 233 -10.99 28.52 -1.41
CA ALA A 233 -11.19 27.29 -0.67
C ALA A 233 -12.51 27.30 0.13
N SER A 234 -13.17 26.16 0.25
CA SER A 234 -14.37 25.99 1.09
C SER A 234 -14.38 24.63 1.79
N ILE A 235 -14.97 24.58 2.98
CA ILE A 235 -15.09 23.37 3.80
C ILE A 235 -16.57 23.12 4.07
N ILE A 236 -17.00 21.89 3.79
CA ILE A 236 -18.33 21.38 4.14
C ILE A 236 -18.24 20.30 5.21
N ASN A 237 -19.28 20.20 6.03
CA ASN A 237 -19.44 19.09 6.97
C ASN A 237 -20.07 17.84 6.29
N ASN A 238 -20.27 16.77 7.04
CA ASN A 238 -20.88 15.52 6.58
C ASN A 238 -22.34 15.64 6.11
N THR A 239 -23.04 16.74 6.43
CA THR A 239 -24.39 17.04 5.95
C THR A 239 -24.39 18.00 4.75
N ALA A 240 -23.23 18.18 4.09
CA ALA A 240 -23.02 19.07 2.95
C ALA A 240 -23.27 20.56 3.21
N ASN A 241 -23.23 21.01 4.47
CA ASN A 241 -23.31 22.42 4.83
C ASN A 241 -21.92 23.07 4.76
N GLU A 242 -21.79 24.21 4.07
CA GLU A 242 -20.58 25.03 4.09
C GLU A 242 -20.40 25.66 5.48
N ILE A 243 -19.33 25.28 6.16
CA ILE A 243 -19.00 25.77 7.51
C ILE A 243 -17.88 26.81 7.49
N TRP A 244 -17.14 26.90 6.38
CA TRP A 244 -16.06 27.85 6.18
C TRP A 244 -15.78 28.03 4.69
N SER A 245 -15.44 29.25 4.29
CA SER A 245 -14.96 29.53 2.93
C SER A 245 -14.14 30.81 2.92
N GLN A 246 -13.13 30.86 2.03
CA GLN A 246 -12.27 32.01 1.89
C GLN A 246 -11.79 32.20 0.45
N SER A 247 -11.59 33.47 0.10
CA SER A 247 -10.97 33.93 -1.15
C SER A 247 -9.74 34.78 -0.79
N LYS A 248 -8.62 34.57 -1.46
CA LYS A 248 -7.38 35.33 -1.23
C LYS A 248 -6.74 35.75 -2.56
N TYR A 249 -6.47 37.05 -2.71
CA TYR A 249 -5.66 37.55 -3.82
C TYR A 249 -4.19 37.27 -3.52
N ILE A 250 -3.46 36.68 -4.46
CA ILE A 250 -2.07 36.23 -4.25
C ILE A 250 -1.06 36.96 -5.15
N GLY A 251 -1.47 38.07 -5.77
CA GLY A 251 -0.61 38.86 -6.66
C GLY A 251 -0.45 38.23 -8.04
N ASN A 252 0.69 38.46 -8.69
CA ASN A 252 1.03 37.84 -9.96
C ASN A 252 1.66 36.47 -9.72
N ALA A 253 0.99 35.39 -10.14
CA ALA A 253 1.48 34.03 -9.98
C ALA A 253 1.16 33.19 -11.23
N THR A 254 1.70 31.96 -11.28
CA THR A 254 1.27 30.97 -12.27
C THR A 254 0.01 30.25 -11.78
N ASN A 255 -0.70 29.57 -12.69
CA ASN A 255 -1.87 28.77 -12.31
C ASN A 255 -1.50 27.72 -11.26
N ASN A 256 -0.39 27.00 -11.46
CA ASN A 256 0.06 25.98 -10.51
C ASN A 256 0.34 26.57 -9.13
N LYS A 257 0.98 27.74 -9.06
CA LYS A 257 1.21 28.42 -7.78
C LYS A 257 -0.12 28.81 -7.12
N ALA A 258 -1.10 29.29 -7.89
CA ALA A 258 -2.42 29.63 -7.37
C ALA A 258 -3.15 28.42 -6.76
N GLU A 259 -3.04 27.26 -7.39
CA GLU A 259 -3.61 25.99 -6.93
C GLU A 259 -2.96 25.48 -5.64
N TYR A 260 -1.64 25.66 -5.51
CA TYR A 260 -0.92 25.35 -4.27
C TYR A 260 -1.31 26.29 -3.13
N GLU A 261 -1.42 27.59 -3.40
CA GLU A 261 -1.82 28.61 -2.42
C GLU A 261 -3.26 28.41 -1.94
N SER A 262 -4.18 27.98 -2.82
CA SER A 262 -5.57 27.69 -2.43
C SER A 262 -5.69 26.44 -1.57
N LEU A 263 -4.90 25.39 -1.84
CA LEU A 263 -4.82 24.25 -0.93
C LEU A 263 -4.28 24.66 0.45
N LEU A 264 -3.17 25.42 0.49
CA LEU A 264 -2.60 25.89 1.75
C LEU A 264 -3.59 26.75 2.54
N LEU A 265 -4.33 27.63 1.85
CA LEU A 265 -5.41 28.42 2.44
C LEU A 265 -6.47 27.53 3.10
N GLY A 266 -6.93 26.50 2.39
CA GLY A 266 -7.93 25.56 2.90
C GLY A 266 -7.44 24.72 4.09
N LEU A 267 -6.19 24.26 4.06
CA LEU A 267 -5.60 23.50 5.17
C LEU A 267 -5.49 24.34 6.44
N ASN A 268 -5.09 25.62 6.32
CA ASN A 268 -5.07 26.53 7.46
C ASN A 268 -6.47 26.74 8.04
N GLY A 269 -7.48 26.98 7.19
CA GLY A 269 -8.88 27.08 7.64
C GLY A 269 -9.37 25.82 8.36
N ALA A 270 -9.02 24.63 7.87
CA ALA A 270 -9.37 23.38 8.52
C ALA A 270 -8.67 23.20 9.89
N ILE A 271 -7.42 23.65 10.02
CA ILE A 271 -6.67 23.65 11.29
C ILE A 271 -7.31 24.63 12.29
N GLU A 272 -7.71 25.82 11.85
CA GLU A 272 -8.40 26.82 12.68
C GLU A 272 -9.73 26.30 13.23
N LEU A 273 -10.45 25.49 12.44
CA LEU A 273 -11.67 24.80 12.85
C LEU A 273 -11.41 23.56 13.73
N ASN A 274 -10.14 23.25 14.03
CA ASN A 274 -9.70 22.07 14.77
C ASN A 274 -10.18 20.75 14.16
N ILE A 275 -10.30 20.69 12.83
CA ILE A 275 -10.70 19.48 12.10
C ILE A 275 -9.55 18.46 12.14
N LYS A 276 -9.88 17.21 12.44
CA LYS A 276 -8.90 16.10 12.52
C LYS A 276 -9.03 15.06 11.40
N LYS A 277 -10.22 14.92 10.80
CA LYS A 277 -10.49 14.03 9.66
C LYS A 277 -10.93 14.86 8.46
N LEU A 278 -10.08 14.95 7.43
CA LEU A 278 -10.28 15.83 6.28
C LEU A 278 -10.22 15.09 4.94
N ILE A 279 -11.16 15.41 4.05
CA ILE A 279 -11.12 14.99 2.65
C ILE A 279 -10.84 16.23 1.81
N VAL A 280 -9.76 16.23 1.07
CA VAL A 280 -9.35 17.33 0.20
C VAL A 280 -9.71 16.98 -1.24
N LYS A 281 -10.42 17.89 -1.93
CA LYS A 281 -10.83 17.74 -3.32
C LYS A 281 -10.39 18.95 -4.14
N GLY A 282 -9.86 18.70 -5.33
CA GLY A 282 -9.52 19.74 -6.31
C GLY A 282 -9.45 19.15 -7.72
N ASP A 283 -9.51 19.99 -8.74
CA ASP A 283 -9.46 19.62 -10.16
C ASP A 283 -8.05 19.73 -10.78
N SER A 284 -7.08 20.25 -10.02
CA SER A 284 -5.68 20.24 -10.41
C SER A 284 -5.05 18.84 -10.28
N LYS A 285 -5.09 18.05 -11.36
CA LYS A 285 -4.40 16.74 -11.43
C LYS A 285 -2.93 16.84 -11.03
N LEU A 286 -2.26 17.94 -11.39
CA LEU A 286 -0.84 18.13 -11.08
C LEU A 286 -0.60 18.23 -9.56
N VAL A 287 -1.32 19.12 -8.87
CA VAL A 287 -1.16 19.33 -7.42
C VAL A 287 -1.49 18.04 -6.67
N ILE A 288 -2.60 17.36 -7.01
CA ILE A 288 -2.97 16.07 -6.40
C ILE A 288 -1.89 15.00 -6.67
N LYS A 289 -1.29 14.97 -7.87
CA LYS A 289 -0.22 14.03 -8.23
C LYS A 289 1.13 14.32 -7.57
N GLN A 290 1.46 15.59 -7.33
CA GLN A 290 2.68 15.99 -6.66
C GLN A 290 2.59 15.73 -5.14
N LEU A 291 1.43 15.97 -4.52
CA LEU A 291 1.16 15.63 -3.12
C LEU A 291 1.12 14.12 -2.87
N SER A 292 0.82 13.32 -3.89
CA SER A 292 0.94 11.85 -3.85
C SER A 292 2.35 11.32 -4.13
N GLY A 293 3.35 12.19 -4.28
CA GLY A 293 4.75 11.79 -4.51
C GLY A 293 5.03 11.22 -5.91
N ASN A 294 4.05 11.27 -6.83
CA ASN A 294 4.17 10.67 -8.16
C ASN A 294 4.94 11.57 -9.17
N TYR A 295 5.14 12.85 -8.87
CA TYR A 295 5.75 13.82 -9.79
C TYR A 295 6.76 14.72 -9.06
N LYS A 296 7.97 14.89 -9.63
CA LYS A 296 8.99 15.81 -9.11
C LYS A 296 8.55 17.27 -9.29
N ILE A 297 8.72 18.09 -8.25
CA ILE A 297 8.58 19.55 -8.32
C ILE A 297 9.90 20.12 -8.84
N LYS A 298 9.84 20.88 -9.94
CA LYS A 298 11.04 21.38 -10.66
C LYS A 298 11.38 22.84 -10.35
N SER A 299 10.53 23.58 -9.64
CA SER A 299 10.72 25.01 -9.38
C SER A 299 10.81 25.29 -7.88
N ASP A 300 11.85 26.00 -7.47
CA ASP A 300 12.16 26.30 -6.07
C ASP A 300 11.02 27.02 -5.34
N ASN A 301 10.33 27.97 -6.01
CA ASN A 301 9.19 28.69 -5.43
C ASN A 301 7.95 27.82 -5.15
N LEU A 302 7.82 26.66 -5.81
CA LEU A 302 6.74 25.70 -5.49
C LEU A 302 7.18 24.73 -4.39
N LEU A 303 8.49 24.51 -4.22
CA LEU A 303 9.02 23.61 -3.20
C LEU A 303 8.77 24.17 -1.80
N GLU A 304 8.89 25.48 -1.61
CA GLU A 304 8.60 26.14 -0.33
C GLU A 304 7.13 25.93 0.10
N ILE A 305 6.18 26.26 -0.78
CA ILE A 305 4.74 26.09 -0.51
C ILE A 305 4.39 24.61 -0.31
N PHE A 306 5.00 23.71 -1.09
CA PHE A 306 4.82 22.27 -0.93
C PHE A 306 5.31 21.77 0.44
N ASN A 307 6.47 22.23 0.90
CA ASN A 307 6.99 21.88 2.22
C ASN A 307 6.07 22.41 3.32
N GLU A 308 5.57 23.64 3.20
CA GLU A 308 4.60 24.18 4.16
C GLU A 308 3.34 23.33 4.21
N ILE A 309 2.77 22.95 3.05
CA ILE A 309 1.61 22.06 2.97
C ILE A 309 1.89 20.72 3.67
N ASN A 310 3.07 20.13 3.48
CA ASN A 310 3.45 18.89 4.17
C ASN A 310 3.53 19.07 5.69
N GLU A 311 3.96 20.23 6.19
CA GLU A 311 3.91 20.52 7.63
C GLU A 311 2.46 20.68 8.12
N LYS A 312 1.57 21.32 7.34
CA LYS A 312 0.14 21.44 7.70
C LYS A 312 -0.58 20.10 7.71
N ILE A 313 -0.25 19.20 6.79
CA ILE A 313 -0.83 17.85 6.72
C ILE A 313 -0.65 17.08 8.05
N LYS A 314 0.41 17.35 8.83
CA LYS A 314 0.69 16.72 10.14
C LYS A 314 -0.32 17.05 11.25
N PHE A 315 -1.18 18.05 11.07
CA PHE A 315 -2.18 18.44 12.07
C PHE A 315 -3.47 17.60 12.04
N PHE A 316 -3.63 16.77 11.00
CA PHE A 316 -4.79 15.92 10.78
C PHE A 316 -4.49 14.47 11.15
N ASP A 317 -5.39 13.84 11.91
CA ASP A 317 -5.34 12.42 12.22
C ASP A 317 -5.60 11.58 10.96
N THR A 318 -6.39 12.10 10.02
CA THR A 318 -6.65 11.46 8.73
C THR A 318 -6.88 12.53 7.68
N ILE A 319 -6.17 12.43 6.55
CA ILE A 319 -6.34 13.35 5.43
C ILE A 319 -6.26 12.65 4.07
N LEU A 320 -7.32 12.72 3.27
CA LEU A 320 -7.41 12.05 1.97
C LEU A 320 -7.44 13.08 0.85
N PHE A 321 -6.87 12.79 -0.32
CA PHE A 321 -6.86 13.71 -1.45
C PHE A 321 -7.54 13.07 -2.68
N PHE A 322 -8.48 13.76 -3.30
CA PHE A 322 -9.19 13.27 -4.47
C PHE A 322 -9.17 14.29 -5.59
N HIS A 323 -8.92 13.79 -6.80
CA HIS A 323 -9.19 14.58 -7.99
C HIS A 323 -10.70 14.55 -8.32
N ILE A 324 -11.26 15.72 -8.61
CA ILE A 324 -12.64 15.87 -9.11
C ILE A 324 -12.63 16.61 -10.44
N ASN A 325 -13.72 16.50 -11.21
CA ASN A 325 -13.85 17.28 -12.43
C ASN A 325 -14.15 18.74 -12.08
N ARG A 326 -13.69 19.68 -12.92
CA ARG A 326 -13.92 21.12 -12.72
C ARG A 326 -15.39 21.50 -12.53
N LYS A 327 -16.30 20.82 -13.22
CA LYS A 327 -17.76 21.01 -13.07
C LYS A 327 -18.28 20.71 -11.66
N ASP A 328 -17.54 19.94 -10.88
CA ASP A 328 -17.87 19.54 -9.50
C ASP A 328 -17.13 20.41 -8.47
N ASN A 329 -16.19 21.27 -8.91
CA ASN A 329 -15.40 22.17 -8.06
C ASN A 329 -15.89 23.65 -8.09
N LYS A 330 -17.14 23.88 -8.52
CA LYS A 330 -17.67 25.23 -8.83
C LYS A 330 -17.47 26.24 -7.71
N ARG A 331 -17.71 25.83 -6.47
CA ARG A 331 -17.64 26.74 -5.31
C ARG A 331 -16.23 27.28 -5.08
N ALA A 332 -15.21 26.42 -5.19
CA ALA A 332 -13.83 26.86 -5.04
C ALA A 332 -13.39 27.74 -6.22
N ASP A 333 -13.80 27.42 -7.45
CA ASP A 333 -13.55 28.23 -8.65
C ASP A 333 -14.18 29.63 -8.55
N GLU A 334 -15.43 29.71 -8.07
CA GLU A 334 -16.11 30.98 -7.77
C GLU A 334 -15.31 31.81 -6.76
N LEU A 335 -14.83 31.19 -5.67
CA LEU A 335 -14.04 31.86 -4.65
C LEU A 335 -12.68 32.34 -5.17
N ALA A 336 -12.01 31.55 -6.01
CA ALA A 336 -10.75 31.92 -6.63
C ALA A 336 -10.92 33.13 -7.56
N ASN A 337 -11.96 33.12 -8.39
CA ASN A 337 -12.28 34.25 -9.27
C ASN A 337 -12.73 35.49 -8.47
N LYS A 338 -13.48 35.32 -7.37
CA LYS A 338 -13.89 36.42 -6.48
C LYS A 338 -12.70 37.17 -5.89
N ALA A 339 -11.60 36.48 -5.61
CA ALA A 339 -10.37 37.12 -5.12
C ALA A 339 -9.79 38.16 -6.10
N LEU A 340 -10.03 38.01 -7.40
CA LEU A 340 -9.57 38.95 -8.42
C LEU A 340 -10.44 40.22 -8.51
N ILE A 341 -11.68 40.15 -8.04
CA ILE A 341 -12.66 41.25 -8.09
C ILE A 341 -12.50 42.15 -6.86
N ASN A 342 -12.22 41.56 -5.70
CA ASN A 342 -12.08 42.27 -4.44
C ASN A 342 -10.72 42.96 -4.23
N ILE A 343 -10.02 43.31 -5.31
CA ILE A 343 -8.79 44.12 -5.27
C ILE A 343 -9.21 45.59 -5.13
N ASN A 344 -9.72 45.96 -3.95
CA ASN A 344 -9.98 47.36 -3.59
C ASN A 344 -8.91 47.85 -2.62
#